data_AF-A0A0A1ZSA9-F1
#
_entry.id   AF-A0A0A1ZSA9-F1
#
_cell.length_a   1.000
_cell.length_b   1.000
_cell.length_c   1.000
_cell.angle_alpha   90.00
_cell.angle_beta   90.00
_cell.angle_gamma   90.00
#
_symmetry.space_group_name_H-M   'P 1'
#
loop_
_entity.id
_entity.type
_entity.pdbx_description
1 polymer ?
#
loop_
_entity_poly.entity_id
_entity_poly.type
_entity_poly.pdbx_seq_one_letter_code
_entity_poly.pdbx_strand_id
1 'polypeptide(L)'
;MEIMKVLGRMVCTQRVAGLGHMNLRILENNKGKKLVALDPVGAREGNWVFTSSGTAARFSCPNPEVITDLTIGGIIDYWDND
;
A
#
# COMPACT_ATOMS: atom_id res chain seq x y z
N MET A 1 -4.23 8.75 7.37
CA MET A 1 -4.66 8.00 6.16
C MET A 1 -4.60 8.95 4.99
N GLU A 2 -4.10 8.50 3.84
CA GLU A 2 -4.01 9.32 2.61
C GLU A 2 -4.58 8.51 1.43
N ILE A 3 -5.27 9.20 0.53
CA ILE A 3 -5.84 8.61 -0.69
C ILE A 3 -4.77 8.62 -1.78
N MET A 4 -4.55 7.47 -2.39
CA MET A 4 -3.54 7.28 -3.43
C MET A 4 -4.07 6.40 -4.56
N LYS A 5 -3.52 6.57 -5.76
CA LYS A 5 -3.79 5.72 -6.92
C LYS A 5 -2.75 4.62 -7.02
N VAL A 6 -3.18 3.38 -7.26
CA VAL A 6 -2.27 2.27 -7.52
C VAL A 6 -1.75 2.36 -8.96
N LEU A 7 -0.43 2.52 -9.10
CA LEU A 7 0.24 2.54 -10.41
C LEU A 7 0.65 1.15 -10.89
N GLY A 8 0.73 0.15 -9.99
CA GLY A 8 1.13 -1.20 -10.37
C GLY A 8 1.78 -1.99 -9.25
N ARG A 9 2.40 -3.12 -9.61
CA ARG A 9 3.11 -4.01 -8.69
C ARG A 9 4.59 -3.68 -8.64
N MET A 10 5.19 -3.72 -7.45
CA MET A 10 6.64 -3.77 -7.31
C MET A 10 7.09 -5.21 -7.01
N VAL A 11 8.12 -5.68 -7.70
CA VAL A 11 8.73 -7.00 -7.45
C VAL A 11 10.07 -6.79 -6.77
N CYS A 12 10.26 -7.45 -5.62
CA CYS A 12 11.50 -7.42 -4.86
C CYS A 12 11.92 -8.85 -4.52
N THR A 13 13.06 -9.31 -5.03
CA THR A 13 13.55 -10.69 -4.91
C THR A 13 14.48 -10.91 -3.73
N GLN A 14 15.04 -9.83 -3.16
CA GLN A 14 15.94 -9.85 -2.00
C GLN A 14 15.40 -8.89 -0.94
N ARG A 15 15.10 -9.39 0.26
CA ARG A 15 14.38 -8.64 1.32
C ARG A 15 14.96 -8.93 2.69
N VAL A 16 14.85 -7.97 3.60
CA VAL A 16 15.04 -8.24 5.04
C VAL A 16 13.93 -9.16 5.53
N ALA A 17 14.27 -10.08 6.44
CA ALA A 17 13.32 -11.10 6.90
C ALA A 17 12.02 -10.52 7.46
N GLY A 18 12.09 -9.39 8.18
CA GLY A 18 10.92 -8.76 8.81
C GLY A 18 9.89 -8.14 7.84
N LEU A 19 10.22 -7.95 6.55
CA LEU A 19 9.22 -7.51 5.55
C LEU A 19 8.34 -8.68 5.08
N GLY A 20 8.80 -9.91 5.27
CA GLY A 20 8.15 -11.12 4.78
C GLY A 20 7.93 -11.11 3.27
N HIS A 21 6.89 -11.83 2.84
CA HIS A 21 6.51 -11.99 1.43
C HIS A 21 5.22 -11.24 1.06
N MET A 22 4.94 -10.12 1.74
CA MET A 22 3.79 -9.29 1.44
C MET A 22 3.85 -8.72 0.01
N ASN A 23 2.67 -8.57 -0.61
CA ASN A 23 2.54 -7.93 -1.92
C ASN A 23 2.92 -6.45 -1.81
N LEU A 24 3.65 -5.94 -2.79
CA LEU A 24 4.10 -4.55 -2.85
C LEU A 24 3.43 -3.84 -4.02
N ARG A 25 2.90 -2.64 -3.76
CA ARG A 25 2.28 -1.78 -4.77
C ARG A 25 2.98 -0.45 -4.85
N ILE A 26 3.12 0.04 -6.08
CA ILE A 26 3.53 1.42 -6.33
C ILE A 26 2.27 2.26 -6.26
N LEU A 27 2.28 3.28 -5.41
CA LEU A 27 1.20 4.24 -5.21
C LEU A 27 1.64 5.62 -5.66
N GLU A 28 0.71 6.44 -6.12
CA GLU A 28 0.90 7.85 -6.40
C GLU A 28 -0.11 8.69 -5.63
N ASN A 29 0.37 9.70 -4.92
CA ASN A 29 -0.51 10.64 -4.24
C ASN A 29 -0.95 11.79 -5.15
N ASN A 30 -1.81 12.67 -4.65
CA ASN A 30 -2.31 13.83 -5.40
C ASN A 30 -1.25 14.85 -5.85
N LYS A 31 -0.01 14.75 -5.34
CA LYS A 31 1.13 15.59 -5.75
C LYS A 31 2.05 14.91 -6.76
N GLY A 32 1.67 13.73 -7.27
CA GLY A 32 2.51 12.92 -8.16
C GLY A 32 3.69 12.25 -7.46
N LYS A 33 3.75 12.26 -6.12
CA LYS A 33 4.80 11.57 -5.38
C LYS A 33 4.52 10.07 -5.39
N LYS A 34 5.54 9.30 -5.77
CA LYS A 34 5.48 7.83 -5.76
C LYS A 34 5.93 7.28 -4.42
N LEU A 35 5.16 6.34 -3.89
CA LEU A 35 5.44 5.59 -2.67
C LEU A 35 5.24 4.09 -2.92
N VAL A 36 5.74 3.27 -2.00
CA VAL A 36 5.52 1.82 -2.01
C VAL A 36 4.75 1.44 -0.75
N ALA A 37 3.67 0.69 -0.91
CA ALA A 37 2.86 0.19 0.21
C ALA A 37 2.72 -1.33 0.15
N LEU A 38 2.53 -1.93 1.33
CA LEU A 38 2.06 -3.31 1.43
C LEU A 38 0.59 -3.40 1.01
N ASP A 39 0.22 -4.51 0.36
CA ASP A 39 -1.13 -4.75 -0.14
C ASP A 39 -1.71 -6.06 0.41
N PRO A 40 -2.49 -5.97 1.51
CA PRO A 40 -3.20 -7.11 2.07
C PRO A 40 -4.59 -7.31 1.45
N VAL A 41 -5.08 -6.37 0.62
CA VAL A 41 -6.47 -6.35 0.13
C VAL A 41 -6.60 -6.78 -1.34
N GLY A 42 -5.49 -6.91 -2.06
CA GLY A 42 -5.47 -7.35 -3.45
C GLY A 42 -5.73 -6.23 -4.47
N ALA A 43 -5.29 -5.00 -4.17
CA ALA A 43 -5.49 -3.86 -5.04
C ALA A 43 -4.85 -4.05 -6.42
N ARG A 44 -5.49 -3.51 -7.46
CA ARG A 44 -5.05 -3.55 -8.86
C ARG A 44 -4.64 -2.17 -9.35
N GLU A 45 -3.84 -2.15 -10.41
CA GLU A 45 -3.53 -0.89 -11.11
C GLU A 45 -4.81 -0.16 -11.49
N GLY A 46 -4.81 1.16 -11.27
CA GLY A 46 -5.98 2.02 -11.47
C GLY A 46 -6.92 2.12 -10.26
N ASN A 47 -6.83 1.23 -9.26
CA ASN A 47 -7.63 1.39 -8.04
C ASN A 47 -7.22 2.62 -7.24
N TRP A 48 -8.21 3.28 -6.66
CA TRP A 48 -8.03 4.25 -5.59
C TRP A 48 -8.06 3.52 -4.25
N VAL A 49 -7.12 3.88 -3.37
CA VAL A 49 -6.97 3.23 -2.07
C VAL A 49 -6.75 4.28 -0.99
N PHE A 50 -7.15 3.97 0.24
CA PHE A 50 -6.63 4.69 1.41
C PHE A 50 -5.52 3.88 2.06
N THR A 51 -4.55 4.59 2.61
CA THR A 51 -3.37 3.99 3.25
C THR A 51 -3.34 4.28 4.75
N SER A 52 -2.76 3.35 5.52
CA SER A 52 -2.31 3.56 6.89
C SER A 52 -0.79 3.73 6.88
N SER A 53 -0.26 4.69 7.64
CA SER A 53 1.15 5.05 7.65
C SER A 53 1.78 5.03 9.04
N GLY A 54 3.11 5.00 9.10
CA GLY A 54 3.87 4.91 10.34
C GLY A 54 3.57 3.62 11.11
N THR A 55 3.55 3.69 12.44
CA THR A 55 3.28 2.54 13.32
C THR A 55 1.93 1.86 13.01
N ALA A 56 0.92 2.63 12.63
CA ALA A 56 -0.40 2.11 12.31
C ALA A 56 -0.42 1.21 11.06
N ALA A 57 0.55 1.37 10.15
CA ALA A 57 0.66 0.56 8.94
C ALA A 57 0.85 -0.94 9.25
N ARG A 58 1.51 -1.26 10.37
CA ARG A 58 1.71 -2.65 10.82
C ARG A 58 0.40 -3.33 11.18
N PHE A 59 -0.51 -2.61 11.83
CA PHE A 59 -1.82 -3.13 12.21
C PHE A 59 -2.80 -3.26 11.04
N SER A 60 -2.52 -2.61 9.91
CA SER A 60 -3.26 -2.83 8.67
C SER A 60 -2.77 -4.07 7.91
N CYS A 61 -1.64 -4.67 8.31
CA CYS A 61 -1.21 -5.97 7.79
C CYS A 61 -1.87 -7.12 8.57
N PRO A 62 -2.05 -8.30 7.94
CA PRO A 62 -2.52 -9.50 8.63
C PRO A 62 -1.60 -9.94 9.78
N ASN A 63 -0.31 -9.59 9.72
CA ASN A 63 0.67 -9.81 10.78
C ASN A 63 1.25 -8.45 11.25
N PRO A 64 0.96 -8.02 12.50
CA PRO A 64 1.48 -6.76 13.07
C PRO A 64 2.99 -6.71 13.31
N GLU A 65 3.70 -7.84 13.23
CA GLU A 65 5.17 -7.89 13.35
C GLU A 65 5.88 -7.54 12.03
N VAL A 66 5.13 -7.36 10.93
CA VAL A 66 5.71 -6.98 9.64
C VAL A 66 6.31 -5.57 9.71
N ILE A 67 7.56 -5.44 9.26
CA ILE A 67 8.28 -4.17 9.23
C ILE A 67 7.79 -3.37 8.01
N THR A 68 6.90 -2.42 8.26
CA THR A 68 6.34 -1.50 7.26
C THR A 68 5.98 -0.17 7.90
N ASP A 69 6.05 0.90 7.10
CA ASP A 69 5.59 2.24 7.43
C ASP A 69 4.44 2.71 6.51
N LEU A 70 4.00 1.88 5.55
CA LEU A 70 2.88 2.18 4.66
C LEU A 70 2.17 0.90 4.20
N THR A 71 0.86 0.83 4.43
CA THR A 71 0.03 -0.32 4.07
C THR A 71 -1.31 0.15 3.51
N ILE A 72 -1.80 -0.50 2.46
CA ILE A 72 -3.14 -0.28 1.93
C ILE A 72 -4.16 -0.78 2.95
N GLY A 73 -5.04 0.11 3.41
CA GLY A 73 -6.12 -0.22 4.34
C GLY A 73 -7.40 -0.68 3.64
N GLY A 74 -7.62 -0.23 2.39
CA GLY A 74 -8.78 -0.63 1.61
C GLY A 74 -8.80 -0.02 0.22
N ILE A 75 -9.56 -0.65 -0.68
CA ILE A 75 -9.91 -0.13 -2.00
C ILE A 75 -11.13 0.77 -1.83
N ILE A 76 -11.12 1.93 -2.47
CA ILE A 76 -12.20 2.91 -2.42
C ILE A 76 -13.10 2.66 -3.63
N ASP A 77 -14.35 2.32 -3.37
CA ASP A 77 -15.38 2.19 -4.40
C ASP A 77 -15.91 3.56 -4.81
N TYR A 78 -16.22 3.74 -6.09
CA TYR A 78 -16.86 4.94 -6.64
C TYR A 78 -16.13 6.25 -6.28
N TRP A 79 -14.81 6.23 -6.20
CA TRP A 79 -14.01 7.45 -5.99
C TRP A 79 -13.97 8.28 -7.28
N ASP A 80 -14.85 9.26 -7.38
CA ASP A 80 -14.78 10.30 -8.41
C ASP A 80 -13.65 11.27 -8.07
N ASN A 81 -12.70 11.41 -9.00
CA ASN A 81 -11.59 12.36 -8.90
C ASN A 81 -11.62 13.39 -10.03
N ASP A 82 -12.83 13.65 -10.54
CA ASP A 82 -13.14 14.72 -11.48
C ASP A 82 -13.49 16.03 -10.74
#